data_AF-A0A5B7UTD6-F1
#
_entry.id   AF-A0A5B7UTD6-F1
#
_cell.length_a   1.000
_cell.length_b   1.000
_cell.length_c   1.000
_cell.angle_alpha   90.00
_cell.angle_beta   90.00
_cell.angle_gamma   90.00
#
_symmetry.space_group_name_H-M   'P 1'
#
loop_
_entity.id
_entity.type
_entity.pdbx_description
1 polymer ?
#
loop_
_entity_poly.entity_id
_entity_poly.type
_entity_poly.pdbx_seq_one_letter_code
_entity_poly.pdbx_strand_id
1 'polypeptide(L)'
;MTALLTGRAPAGATASGPGRLWRPTPFLVFGGLFWLGMTLAYWRVPMCCDFGQHAAVVERLKADLLHPAHPMADLPGDGSAYYSPYAVAQALFAKATGLTGWETVKLAGPVNLLVLLTGLNRFVRALTPRPWAPVLALAAMVLLWGTRTAWWSGYLGLLSMTGNLGYPSAFAIGLTFWTWSWTATGPKSAWGYGGLGALCGLILLIHPISSVAAVIGVASFAVARRGRPRAAARWALAATAAVAVATTWPYFNPLTLVGDSSVDGIHRQLYTEMPARFWLAGLGLPALGLRWRRDHRDPLVLMFALDCAVVAYGWLSGHYTYGRILGLTLVPLQFALAIELAAPRPWGTRRAALAGAAALGAAVGFCQVQAGAVVPRALDPVGFDQPPRWPGYAWAAARMHPGDVVLTDGYRPTRSLPAFGANLVAPAWPDTSLAEEERGRRLRAVRAYLAPESTRAERAAVVRRYAVRWLLLDPAQRVPPEAVVVAWGPRTGEVLARVGGAGQRRT
;
A
#
# COMPACT_ATOMS: atom_id res chain seq x y z
N MET A 1 30.67 28.39 -41.65
CA MET A 1 31.10 27.27 -42.52
C MET A 1 32.34 26.70 -41.86
N THR A 2 32.29 25.59 -41.13
CA THR A 2 32.21 24.22 -41.66
C THR A 2 31.62 23.30 -40.58
N ALA A 3 30.54 22.59 -40.90
CA ALA A 3 29.88 21.64 -40.02
C ALA A 3 30.67 20.31 -40.03
N LEU A 4 31.09 19.84 -38.85
CA LEU A 4 31.65 18.50 -38.68
C LEU A 4 30.61 17.56 -38.07
N LEU A 5 30.49 16.44 -38.76
CA LEU A 5 29.45 15.45 -38.73
C LEU A 5 29.24 14.77 -37.37
N THR A 6 27.98 14.53 -37.08
CA THR A 6 27.44 13.75 -35.98
C THR A 6 27.89 12.29 -36.04
N GLY A 7 28.55 11.82 -34.98
CA GLY A 7 28.86 10.41 -34.78
C GLY A 7 27.57 9.59 -34.60
N ARG A 8 27.31 8.68 -35.52
CA ARG A 8 26.30 7.62 -35.39
C ARG A 8 26.70 6.68 -34.24
N ALA A 9 25.78 6.43 -33.31
CA ALA A 9 25.89 5.33 -32.37
C ALA A 9 25.88 3.99 -33.14
N PRO A 10 26.76 3.03 -32.82
CA PRO A 10 26.67 1.70 -33.42
C PRO A 10 25.42 1.02 -32.89
N ALA A 11 24.56 0.60 -33.81
CA ALA A 11 23.48 -0.33 -33.54
C ALA A 11 24.08 -1.60 -32.93
N GLY A 12 23.71 -1.90 -31.68
CA GLY A 12 24.06 -3.16 -31.03
C GLY A 12 23.37 -4.29 -31.77
N ALA A 13 24.08 -4.86 -32.75
CA ALA A 13 23.70 -6.09 -33.41
C ALA A 13 23.59 -7.20 -32.36
N THR A 14 22.43 -7.84 -32.36
CA THR A 14 22.09 -9.05 -31.64
C THR A 14 23.04 -10.17 -32.06
N ALA A 15 24.08 -10.41 -31.28
CA ALA A 15 24.85 -11.64 -31.35
C ALA A 15 24.04 -12.77 -30.69
N SER A 16 23.11 -13.35 -31.45
CA SER A 16 22.44 -14.62 -31.13
C SER A 16 23.32 -15.77 -31.63
N GLY A 17 24.31 -16.15 -30.82
CA GLY A 17 25.02 -17.43 -30.96
C GLY A 17 24.43 -18.48 -30.02
N PRO A 18 24.31 -19.76 -30.44
CA PRO A 18 23.88 -20.83 -29.56
C PRO A 18 25.03 -21.14 -28.59
N GLY A 19 24.83 -20.91 -27.28
CA GLY A 19 25.81 -21.29 -26.26
C GLY A 19 26.14 -20.27 -25.17
N ARG A 20 25.52 -19.08 -25.12
CA ARG A 20 25.64 -18.22 -23.92
C ARG A 20 24.79 -18.78 -22.79
N LEU A 21 25.43 -19.56 -21.92
CA LEU A 21 24.92 -19.84 -20.57
C LEU A 21 24.40 -18.52 -19.97
N TRP A 22 23.11 -18.50 -19.65
CA TRP A 22 22.40 -17.35 -19.12
C TRP A 22 23.05 -16.96 -17.78
N ARG A 23 23.95 -15.97 -17.76
CA ARG A 23 24.55 -15.51 -16.51
C ARG A 23 23.52 -14.68 -15.76
N PRO A 24 23.07 -15.10 -14.56
CA PRO A 24 22.07 -14.37 -13.81
C PRO A 24 22.63 -12.98 -13.46
N THR A 25 21.83 -11.94 -13.67
CA THR A 25 22.20 -10.58 -13.22
C THR A 25 22.26 -10.54 -11.69
N PRO A 26 23.06 -9.64 -11.07
CA PRO A 26 23.06 -9.50 -9.62
C PRO A 26 21.66 -9.30 -9.04
N PHE A 27 20.82 -8.51 -9.71
CA PHE A 27 19.45 -8.27 -9.25
C PHE A 27 18.56 -9.51 -9.32
N LEU A 28 18.77 -10.42 -10.28
CA LEU A 28 18.01 -11.68 -10.31
C LEU A 28 18.30 -12.51 -9.06
N VAL A 29 19.55 -12.56 -8.62
CA VAL A 29 19.96 -13.30 -7.42
C VAL A 29 19.48 -12.60 -6.15
N PHE A 30 19.91 -11.35 -5.92
CA PHE A 30 19.59 -10.63 -4.67
C PHE A 30 18.11 -10.24 -4.58
N GLY A 31 17.48 -9.91 -5.71
CA GLY A 31 16.04 -9.67 -5.78
C GLY A 31 15.23 -10.95 -5.55
N GLY A 32 15.68 -12.10 -6.06
CA GLY A 32 15.05 -13.41 -5.79
C GLY A 32 15.18 -13.82 -4.32
N LEU A 33 16.36 -13.65 -3.72
CA LEU A 33 16.57 -13.87 -2.28
C LEU A 33 15.72 -12.93 -1.43
N PHE A 34 15.65 -11.66 -1.81
CA PHE A 34 14.80 -10.69 -1.14
C PHE A 34 13.31 -11.06 -1.26
N TRP A 35 12.87 -11.48 -2.46
CA TRP A 35 11.49 -11.94 -2.68
C TRP A 35 11.14 -13.10 -1.76
N LEU A 36 12.01 -14.12 -1.69
CA LEU A 36 11.82 -15.28 -0.82
C LEU A 36 11.81 -14.86 0.65
N GLY A 37 12.83 -14.14 1.10
CA GLY A 37 12.96 -13.71 2.49
C GLY A 37 11.79 -12.85 2.96
N MET A 38 11.38 -11.86 2.16
CA MET A 38 10.23 -11.02 2.51
C MET A 38 8.89 -11.74 2.37
N THR A 39 8.76 -12.69 1.45
CA THR A 39 7.58 -13.56 1.39
C THR A 39 7.43 -14.34 2.70
N LEU A 40 8.49 -15.01 3.16
CA LEU A 40 8.47 -15.75 4.42
C LEU A 40 8.21 -14.81 5.62
N ALA A 41 8.86 -13.65 5.64
CA ALA A 41 8.68 -12.63 6.68
C ALA A 41 7.26 -12.02 6.70
N TYR A 42 6.58 -11.95 5.56
CA TYR A 42 5.19 -11.52 5.48
C TYR A 42 4.24 -12.63 5.92
N TRP A 43 4.49 -13.87 5.50
CA TRP A 43 3.62 -15.02 5.83
C TRP A 43 3.60 -15.34 7.32
N ARG A 44 4.71 -15.13 8.03
CA ARG A 44 4.76 -15.33 9.50
C ARG A 44 3.91 -14.33 10.31
N VAL A 45 3.54 -13.18 9.73
CA VAL A 45 2.81 -12.12 10.43
C VAL A 45 1.30 -12.39 10.32
N PRO A 46 0.56 -12.47 11.45
CA PRO A 46 -0.88 -12.67 11.42
C PRO A 46 -1.60 -11.49 10.76
N MET A 47 -2.87 -11.69 10.41
CA MET A 47 -3.71 -10.59 9.91
C MET A 47 -3.73 -9.44 10.91
N CYS A 48 -3.50 -8.22 10.44
CA CYS A 48 -3.51 -7.02 11.25
C CYS A 48 -3.95 -5.79 10.45
N CYS A 49 -4.17 -4.67 11.14
CA CYS A 49 -4.38 -3.35 10.54
C CYS A 49 -5.60 -3.33 9.61
N ASP A 50 -5.39 -3.11 8.30
CA ASP A 50 -6.47 -2.98 7.31
C ASP A 50 -6.70 -4.27 6.52
N PHE A 51 -5.98 -5.34 6.87
CA PHE A 51 -6.07 -6.61 6.18
C PHE A 51 -7.50 -7.15 6.12
N GLY A 52 -8.26 -7.02 7.22
CA GLY A 52 -9.63 -7.53 7.25
C GLY A 52 -10.57 -6.76 6.34
N GLN A 53 -10.35 -5.46 6.13
CA GLN A 53 -11.14 -4.70 5.16
C GLN A 53 -10.87 -5.18 3.73
N HIS A 54 -9.59 -5.33 3.35
CA HIS A 54 -9.24 -5.83 2.01
C HIS A 54 -9.76 -7.26 1.77
N ALA A 55 -9.69 -8.13 2.77
CA ALA A 55 -10.25 -9.47 2.68
C ALA A 55 -11.78 -9.45 2.54
N ALA A 56 -12.46 -8.56 3.26
CA ALA A 56 -13.91 -8.43 3.17
C ALA A 56 -14.37 -7.97 1.78
N VAL A 57 -13.67 -7.02 1.17
CA VAL A 57 -13.92 -6.55 -0.22
C VAL A 57 -13.92 -7.72 -1.20
N VAL A 58 -12.94 -8.63 -1.08
CA VAL A 58 -12.86 -9.83 -1.92
C VAL A 58 -14.08 -10.72 -1.69
N GLU A 59 -14.50 -10.94 -0.45
CA GLU A 59 -15.70 -11.74 -0.15
C GLU A 59 -16.99 -11.08 -0.67
N ARG A 60 -17.13 -9.75 -0.58
CA ARG A 60 -18.31 -9.03 -1.10
C ARG A 60 -18.43 -9.16 -2.62
N LEU A 61 -17.34 -8.91 -3.34
CA LEU A 61 -17.30 -9.07 -4.80
C LEU A 61 -17.48 -10.53 -5.24
N LYS A 62 -16.94 -11.48 -4.47
CA LYS A 62 -17.11 -12.91 -4.75
C LYS A 62 -18.58 -13.33 -4.60
N ALA A 63 -19.30 -12.78 -3.62
CA ALA A 63 -20.72 -13.02 -3.41
C ALA A 63 -21.59 -12.35 -4.49
N ASP A 64 -21.37 -11.06 -4.75
CA ASP A 64 -22.06 -10.31 -5.80
C ASP A 64 -21.07 -9.34 -6.48
N LEU A 65 -20.78 -9.61 -7.75
CA LEU A 65 -19.87 -8.76 -8.54
C LEU A 65 -20.56 -7.46 -8.96
N LEU A 66 -21.87 -7.45 -9.20
CA LEU A 66 -22.56 -6.30 -9.78
C LEU A 66 -22.99 -5.31 -8.70
N HIS A 67 -23.47 -5.82 -7.57
CA HIS A 67 -23.98 -5.03 -6.45
C HIS A 67 -23.38 -5.48 -5.12
N PRO A 68 -22.04 -5.37 -4.94
CA PRO A 68 -21.40 -5.79 -3.70
C PRO A 68 -21.91 -4.94 -2.52
N ALA A 69 -22.13 -5.59 -1.37
CA ALA A 69 -22.43 -4.89 -0.12
C ALA A 69 -21.26 -4.03 0.36
N HIS A 70 -21.44 -3.15 1.34
CA HIS A 70 -20.39 -2.35 1.94
C HIS A 70 -19.27 -3.26 2.51
N PRO A 71 -17.97 -2.92 2.37
CA PRO A 71 -16.87 -3.79 2.78
C PRO A 71 -16.99 -4.36 4.20
N MET A 72 -17.45 -3.54 5.16
CA MET A 72 -17.51 -3.91 6.58
C MET A 72 -18.90 -3.89 7.22
N ALA A 73 -19.98 -3.61 6.49
CA ALA A 73 -21.31 -3.46 7.08
C ALA A 73 -22.39 -4.03 6.18
N ASP A 74 -23.52 -4.38 6.78
CA ASP A 74 -24.70 -4.88 6.07
C ASP A 74 -25.47 -3.70 5.44
N LEU A 75 -24.91 -3.15 4.37
CA LEU A 75 -25.37 -1.98 3.63
C LEU A 75 -24.99 -2.14 2.14
N PRO A 76 -25.60 -1.37 1.22
CA PRO A 76 -25.08 -1.26 -0.15
C PRO A 76 -23.64 -0.73 -0.16
N GLY A 77 -22.80 -1.25 -1.07
CA GLY A 77 -21.39 -0.87 -1.20
C GLY A 77 -21.08 0.07 -2.36
N ASP A 78 -22.11 0.52 -3.08
CA ASP A 78 -21.97 1.40 -4.25
C ASP A 78 -21.20 2.67 -3.88
N GLY A 79 -20.18 2.99 -4.67
CA GLY A 79 -19.31 4.14 -4.45
C GLY A 79 -18.09 3.87 -3.57
N SER A 80 -17.90 2.67 -3.00
CA SER A 80 -16.70 2.39 -2.19
C SER A 80 -15.44 2.35 -3.05
N ALA A 81 -14.45 3.18 -2.69
CA ALA A 81 -13.14 3.21 -3.34
C ALA A 81 -12.31 1.92 -3.17
N TYR A 82 -12.76 0.99 -2.33
CA TYR A 82 -12.10 -0.30 -2.17
C TYR A 82 -12.43 -1.30 -3.29
N TYR A 83 -13.53 -1.07 -4.02
CA TYR A 83 -13.89 -1.85 -5.21
C TYR A 83 -13.10 -1.42 -6.43
N SER A 84 -11.79 -1.68 -6.39
CA SER A 84 -10.85 -1.39 -7.47
C SER A 84 -10.77 -2.50 -8.53
N PRO A 85 -10.22 -2.24 -9.72
CA PRO A 85 -9.97 -3.28 -10.72
C PRO A 85 -9.10 -4.42 -10.19
N TYR A 86 -8.17 -4.11 -9.28
CA TYR A 86 -7.33 -5.10 -8.63
C TYR A 86 -8.13 -5.99 -7.67
N ALA A 87 -9.06 -5.41 -6.89
CA ALA A 87 -9.95 -6.16 -6.02
C ALA A 87 -10.90 -7.08 -6.82
N VAL A 88 -11.40 -6.62 -7.97
CA VAL A 88 -12.20 -7.46 -8.89
C VAL A 88 -11.39 -8.63 -9.41
N ALA A 89 -10.14 -8.42 -9.83
CA ALA A 89 -9.25 -9.50 -10.24
C ALA A 89 -9.01 -10.52 -9.11
N GLN A 90 -8.80 -10.05 -7.87
CA GLN A 90 -8.68 -10.90 -6.70
C GLN A 90 -9.96 -11.70 -6.43
N ALA A 91 -11.14 -11.08 -6.51
CA ALA A 91 -12.43 -11.74 -6.29
C ALA A 91 -12.74 -12.79 -7.36
N LEU A 92 -12.45 -12.51 -8.63
CA LEU A 92 -12.58 -13.48 -9.72
C LEU A 92 -11.64 -14.67 -9.52
N PHE A 93 -10.39 -14.43 -9.11
CA PHE A 93 -9.45 -15.49 -8.75
C PHE A 93 -9.95 -16.32 -7.56
N ALA A 94 -10.44 -15.67 -6.50
CA ALA A 94 -11.01 -16.33 -5.33
C ALA A 94 -12.23 -17.19 -5.71
N LYS A 95 -13.10 -16.68 -6.59
CA LYS A 95 -14.27 -17.39 -7.11
C LYS A 95 -13.88 -18.62 -7.94
N ALA A 96 -12.83 -18.51 -8.76
CA ALA A 96 -12.34 -19.62 -9.59
C ALA A 96 -11.62 -20.72 -8.79
N THR A 97 -10.98 -20.35 -7.67
CA THR A 97 -10.17 -21.28 -6.85
C THR A 97 -10.89 -21.80 -5.61
N GLY A 98 -12.01 -21.19 -5.22
CA GLY A 98 -12.71 -21.48 -3.97
C GLY A 98 -12.06 -20.85 -2.74
N LEU A 99 -11.00 -20.06 -2.89
CA LEU A 99 -10.31 -19.42 -1.78
C LEU A 99 -11.20 -18.39 -1.07
N THR A 100 -10.94 -18.21 0.21
CA THR A 100 -11.51 -17.12 0.99
C THR A 100 -10.77 -15.80 0.71
N GLY A 101 -11.39 -14.67 1.07
CA GLY A 101 -10.85 -13.34 0.88
C GLY A 101 -9.54 -13.14 1.63
N TRP A 102 -9.44 -13.65 2.86
CA TRP A 102 -8.22 -13.54 3.65
C TRP A 102 -7.08 -14.37 3.05
N GLU A 103 -7.35 -15.58 2.56
CA GLU A 103 -6.35 -16.40 1.85
C GLU A 103 -5.88 -15.70 0.58
N THR A 104 -6.81 -15.15 -0.19
CA THR A 104 -6.53 -14.45 -1.45
C THR A 104 -5.66 -13.22 -1.23
N VAL A 105 -5.97 -12.37 -0.24
CA VAL A 105 -5.15 -11.20 0.10
C VAL A 105 -3.78 -11.61 0.66
N LYS A 106 -3.69 -12.73 1.39
CA LYS A 106 -2.40 -13.27 1.84
C LYS A 106 -1.55 -13.76 0.67
N LEU A 107 -2.14 -14.49 -0.27
CA LEU A 107 -1.45 -14.97 -1.49
C LEU A 107 -1.05 -13.84 -2.44
N ALA A 108 -1.76 -12.71 -2.42
CA ALA A 108 -1.41 -11.54 -3.20
C ALA A 108 -0.07 -10.91 -2.77
N GLY A 109 0.36 -11.05 -1.51
CA GLY A 109 1.59 -10.43 -1.01
C GLY A 109 2.84 -10.75 -1.84
N PRO A 110 3.18 -12.04 -2.06
CA PRO A 110 4.29 -12.44 -2.92
C PRO A 110 4.15 -11.97 -4.38
N VAL A 111 2.93 -11.93 -4.93
CA VAL A 111 2.68 -11.45 -6.30
C VAL A 111 2.96 -9.96 -6.40
N ASN A 112 2.43 -9.17 -5.47
CA ASN A 112 2.68 -7.73 -5.38
C ASN A 112 4.17 -7.43 -5.24
N LEU A 113 4.88 -8.23 -4.46
CA LEU A 113 6.33 -8.12 -4.30
C LEU A 113 7.08 -8.39 -5.61
N LEU A 114 6.64 -9.35 -6.45
CA LEU A 114 7.24 -9.55 -7.78
C LEU A 114 7.02 -8.35 -8.68
N VAL A 115 5.81 -7.79 -8.71
CA VAL A 115 5.49 -6.60 -9.52
C VAL A 115 6.33 -5.40 -9.06
N LEU A 116 6.49 -5.24 -7.74
CA LEU A 116 7.36 -4.23 -7.14
C LEU A 116 8.82 -4.39 -7.55
N LEU A 117 9.40 -5.59 -7.41
CA LEU A 117 10.81 -5.85 -7.70
C LEU A 117 11.12 -5.75 -9.20
N THR A 118 10.23 -6.25 -10.05
CA THR A 118 10.39 -6.15 -11.50
C THR A 118 10.26 -4.70 -11.97
N GLY A 119 9.31 -3.94 -11.42
CA GLY A 119 9.15 -2.52 -11.69
C GLY A 119 10.38 -1.73 -11.26
N LEU A 120 10.86 -1.94 -10.02
CA LEU A 120 12.07 -1.31 -9.48
C LEU A 120 13.27 -1.56 -10.37
N ASN A 121 13.52 -2.83 -10.72
CA ASN A 121 14.65 -3.20 -11.58
C ASN A 121 14.59 -2.45 -12.91
N ARG A 122 13.43 -2.49 -13.57
CA ARG A 122 13.26 -1.84 -14.87
C ARG A 122 13.40 -0.33 -14.78
N PHE A 123 12.92 0.28 -13.71
CA PHE A 123 13.04 1.71 -13.52
C PHE A 123 14.50 2.13 -13.30
N VAL A 124 15.22 1.47 -12.40
CA VAL A 124 16.64 1.75 -12.15
C VAL A 124 17.50 1.48 -13.40
N ARG A 125 17.19 0.43 -14.17
CA ARG A 125 17.87 0.13 -15.44
C ARG A 125 17.58 1.15 -16.54
N ALA A 126 16.45 1.85 -16.50
CA ALA A 126 16.17 2.97 -17.39
C ALA A 126 17.00 4.22 -17.03
N LEU A 127 17.43 4.33 -15.77
CA LEU A 127 18.25 5.44 -15.27
C LEU A 127 19.76 5.20 -15.43
N THR A 128 20.20 3.93 -15.45
CA THR A 128 21.62 3.59 -15.56
C THR A 128 21.88 2.19 -16.12
N PRO A 129 22.94 1.99 -16.93
CA PRO A 129 23.32 0.66 -17.42
C PRO A 129 24.07 -0.18 -16.36
N ARG A 130 24.32 0.35 -15.16
CA ARG A 130 25.12 -0.31 -14.10
C ARG A 130 24.37 -1.52 -13.52
N PRO A 131 24.96 -2.72 -13.49
CA PRO A 131 24.25 -3.95 -13.10
C PRO A 131 23.93 -4.04 -11.61
N TRP A 132 24.72 -3.38 -10.75
CA TRP A 132 24.53 -3.37 -9.29
C TRP A 132 23.59 -2.26 -8.78
N ALA A 133 23.26 -1.26 -9.61
CA ALA A 133 22.41 -0.15 -9.18
C ALA A 133 21.03 -0.60 -8.69
N PRO A 134 20.32 -1.55 -9.34
CA PRO A 134 19.03 -2.03 -8.83
C PRO A 134 19.13 -2.70 -7.45
N VAL A 135 20.24 -3.40 -7.16
CA VAL A 135 20.47 -4.05 -5.85
C VAL A 135 20.67 -3.00 -4.78
N LEU A 136 21.50 -2.00 -5.04
CA LEU A 136 21.72 -0.88 -4.11
C LEU A 136 20.45 -0.03 -3.94
N ALA A 137 19.64 0.13 -4.98
CA ALA A 137 18.37 0.86 -4.92
C ALA A 137 17.35 0.13 -4.05
N LEU A 138 17.24 -1.20 -4.19
CA LEU A 138 16.43 -2.02 -3.30
C LEU A 138 16.90 -1.91 -1.85
N ALA A 139 18.21 -2.02 -1.58
CA ALA A 139 18.75 -1.88 -0.23
C ALA A 139 18.49 -0.49 0.36
N ALA A 140 18.73 0.58 -0.40
CA ALA A 140 18.45 1.95 0.02
C ALA A 140 16.95 2.16 0.29
N MET A 141 16.09 1.64 -0.57
CA MET A 141 14.64 1.76 -0.46
C MET A 141 14.09 1.11 0.79
N VAL A 142 14.64 -0.02 1.22
CA VAL A 142 14.08 -0.78 2.36
C VAL A 142 14.76 -0.45 3.69
N LEU A 143 15.95 0.17 3.67
CA LEU A 143 16.75 0.44 4.88
C LEU A 143 16.90 1.93 5.22
N LEU A 144 16.97 2.83 4.23
CA LEU A 144 17.23 4.25 4.46
C LEU A 144 15.94 5.04 4.67
N TRP A 145 15.32 4.81 5.82
CA TRP A 145 14.14 5.52 6.32
C TRP A 145 14.55 6.43 7.48
N GLY A 146 14.40 5.97 8.71
CA GLY A 146 14.78 6.68 9.92
C GLY A 146 14.93 5.71 11.08
N THR A 147 14.95 6.25 12.29
CA THR A 147 15.09 5.51 13.55
C THR A 147 13.77 5.35 14.29
N ARG A 148 12.66 5.85 13.71
CA ARG A 148 11.30 5.63 14.19
C ARG A 148 10.50 4.85 13.14
N THR A 149 9.73 3.88 13.60
CA THR A 149 8.86 3.07 12.74
C THR A 149 7.89 3.94 11.96
N ALA A 150 7.89 3.74 10.65
CA ALA A 150 6.96 4.35 9.71
C ALA A 150 6.07 3.23 9.15
N TRP A 151 4.85 3.10 9.66
CA TRP A 151 3.95 1.99 9.34
C TRP A 151 2.67 2.49 8.69
N TRP A 152 2.61 2.46 7.36
CA TRP A 152 1.44 2.84 6.57
C TRP A 152 1.40 2.07 5.26
N SER A 153 0.20 1.89 4.71
CA SER A 153 0.02 1.32 3.38
C SER A 153 0.78 2.15 2.34
N GLY A 154 1.62 1.49 1.57
CA GLY A 154 2.53 2.11 0.60
C GLY A 154 3.93 2.43 1.11
N TYR A 155 4.26 2.13 2.38
CA TYR A 155 5.62 2.32 2.89
C TYR A 155 6.45 1.05 2.69
N LEU A 156 7.66 1.22 2.12
CA LEU A 156 8.50 0.16 1.56
C LEU A 156 9.68 -0.26 2.46
N GLY A 157 9.70 0.15 3.73
CA GLY A 157 10.64 -0.39 4.73
C GLY A 157 10.34 -1.86 5.03
N LEU A 158 11.36 -2.66 5.37
CA LEU A 158 11.20 -4.10 5.64
C LEU A 158 10.07 -4.38 6.65
N LEU A 159 10.05 -3.64 7.76
CA LEU A 159 9.07 -3.83 8.83
C LEU A 159 7.65 -3.56 8.33
N SER A 160 7.41 -2.43 7.66
CA SER A 160 6.12 -2.08 7.06
C SER A 160 5.65 -3.14 6.04
N MET A 161 6.57 -3.64 5.21
CA MET A 161 6.25 -4.65 4.20
C MET A 161 5.76 -5.98 4.82
N THR A 162 6.13 -6.30 6.07
CA THR A 162 5.59 -7.49 6.74
C THR A 162 4.07 -7.44 6.98
N GLY A 163 3.48 -6.24 7.08
CA GLY A 163 2.03 -6.06 7.23
C GLY A 163 1.30 -5.70 5.94
N ASN A 164 1.97 -4.99 5.04
CA ASN A 164 1.28 -4.26 3.96
C ASN A 164 1.47 -4.84 2.55
N LEU A 165 2.26 -5.92 2.39
CA LEU A 165 2.53 -6.50 1.06
C LEU A 165 1.28 -7.00 0.32
N GLY A 166 0.30 -7.54 1.05
CA GLY A 166 -0.97 -7.99 0.47
C GLY A 166 -1.89 -6.86 0.00
N TYR A 167 -1.58 -5.60 0.35
CA TYR A 167 -2.48 -4.48 0.07
C TYR A 167 -2.35 -3.98 -1.36
N PRO A 168 -3.43 -3.40 -1.93
CA PRO A 168 -3.41 -2.80 -3.26
C PRO A 168 -2.30 -1.76 -3.47
N SER A 169 -1.88 -1.06 -2.40
CA SER A 169 -0.79 -0.08 -2.44
C SER A 169 0.54 -0.67 -2.94
N ALA A 170 0.87 -1.90 -2.53
CA ALA A 170 2.15 -2.51 -2.92
C ALA A 170 2.17 -2.83 -4.43
N PHE A 171 1.05 -3.35 -4.95
CA PHE A 171 0.84 -3.59 -6.38
C PHE A 171 0.89 -2.28 -7.18
N ALA A 172 0.16 -1.27 -6.73
CA ALA A 172 0.12 0.05 -7.36
C ALA A 172 1.50 0.70 -7.44
N ILE A 173 2.32 0.62 -6.38
CA ILE A 173 3.70 1.13 -6.40
C ILE A 173 4.58 0.36 -7.40
N GLY A 174 4.43 -0.96 -7.48
CA GLY A 174 5.14 -1.74 -8.50
C GLY A 174 4.77 -1.30 -9.91
N LEU A 175 3.48 -1.10 -10.18
CA LEU A 175 3.01 -0.53 -11.45
C LEU A 175 3.54 0.88 -11.66
N THR A 176 3.63 1.72 -10.63
CA THR A 176 4.25 3.06 -10.71
C THR A 176 5.69 2.99 -11.20
N PHE A 177 6.51 2.06 -10.70
CA PHE A 177 7.88 1.88 -11.21
C PHE A 177 7.91 1.39 -12.65
N TRP A 178 6.99 0.51 -13.06
CA TRP A 178 6.82 0.12 -14.46
C TRP A 178 6.45 1.33 -15.34
N THR A 179 5.52 2.17 -14.90
CA THR A 179 5.09 3.40 -15.57
C THR A 179 6.24 4.38 -15.75
N TRP A 180 7.04 4.60 -14.71
CA TRP A 180 8.21 5.48 -14.78
C TRP A 180 9.29 4.92 -15.71
N SER A 181 9.55 3.60 -15.68
CA SER A 181 10.47 2.95 -16.60
C SER A 181 10.03 3.10 -18.07
N TRP A 182 8.74 2.88 -18.33
CA TRP A 182 8.17 3.03 -19.66
C TRP A 182 8.26 4.49 -20.15
N THR A 183 8.00 5.44 -19.26
CA THR A 183 8.12 6.87 -19.59
C THR A 183 9.56 7.29 -19.86
N ALA A 184 10.50 6.82 -19.03
CA ALA A 184 11.92 7.11 -19.16
C ALA A 184 12.49 6.60 -20.50
N THR A 185 12.13 5.37 -20.88
CA THR A 185 12.53 4.78 -22.17
C THR A 185 11.80 5.42 -23.37
N GLY A 186 10.62 6.00 -23.14
CA GLY A 186 9.86 6.79 -24.10
C GLY A 186 8.90 5.93 -24.93
N PRO A 187 7.58 6.17 -24.84
CA PRO A 187 6.61 5.47 -25.69
C PRO A 187 6.87 5.74 -27.18
N LYS A 188 6.86 4.67 -27.99
CA LYS A 188 7.28 4.73 -29.40
C LYS A 188 6.17 5.15 -30.38
N SER A 189 4.90 5.02 -29.98
CA SER A 189 3.72 5.23 -30.81
C SER A 189 2.61 5.93 -30.02
N ALA A 190 1.59 6.46 -30.71
CA ALA A 190 0.42 7.04 -30.05
C ALA A 190 -0.27 6.03 -29.12
N TRP A 191 -0.41 4.78 -29.54
CA TRP A 191 -0.89 3.68 -28.71
C TRP A 191 -0.06 3.46 -27.45
N GLY A 192 1.27 3.65 -27.53
CA GLY A 192 2.13 3.60 -26.35
C GLY A 192 1.82 4.70 -25.33
N TYR A 193 1.46 5.91 -25.79
CA TYR A 193 1.02 6.99 -24.90
C TYR A 193 -0.37 6.71 -24.32
N GLY A 194 -1.30 6.21 -25.15
CA GLY A 194 -2.62 5.78 -24.68
C GLY A 194 -2.51 4.69 -23.61
N GLY A 195 -1.66 3.68 -23.82
CA GLY A 195 -1.40 2.63 -22.83
C GLY A 195 -0.73 3.13 -21.56
N LEU A 196 0.20 4.09 -21.66
CA LEU A 196 0.78 4.75 -20.49
C LEU A 196 -0.29 5.50 -19.69
N GLY A 197 -1.17 6.22 -20.38
CA GLY A 197 -2.33 6.90 -19.79
C GLY A 197 -3.28 5.94 -19.08
N ALA A 198 -3.67 4.86 -19.76
CA ALA A 198 -4.52 3.81 -19.20
C ALA A 198 -3.90 3.19 -17.93
N LEU A 199 -2.58 2.98 -17.92
CA LEU A 199 -1.86 2.50 -16.73
C LEU A 199 -1.89 3.52 -15.58
N CYS A 200 -1.76 4.82 -15.86
CA CYS A 200 -1.94 5.86 -14.83
C CYS A 200 -3.38 5.86 -14.26
N GLY A 201 -4.39 5.73 -15.12
CA GLY A 201 -5.80 5.60 -14.70
C GLY A 201 -6.04 4.35 -13.87
N LEU A 202 -5.44 3.22 -14.24
CA LEU A 202 -5.49 1.98 -13.46
C LEU A 202 -4.86 2.15 -12.08
N ILE A 203 -3.69 2.79 -11.99
CA ILE A 203 -3.03 3.06 -10.69
C ILE A 203 -3.91 3.95 -9.81
N LEU A 204 -4.58 4.97 -10.39
CA LEU A 204 -5.54 5.83 -9.69
C LEU A 204 -6.69 5.01 -9.11
N LEU A 205 -7.28 4.10 -9.89
CA LEU A 205 -8.37 3.25 -9.42
C LEU A 205 -7.95 2.22 -8.37
N ILE A 206 -6.71 1.72 -8.42
CA ILE A 206 -6.18 0.75 -7.45
C ILE A 206 -5.81 1.43 -6.13
N HIS A 207 -5.10 2.55 -6.23
CA HIS A 207 -4.61 3.26 -5.06
C HIS A 207 -4.41 4.76 -5.37
N PRO A 208 -5.44 5.60 -5.14
CA PRO A 208 -5.45 7.00 -5.56
C PRO A 208 -4.25 7.82 -5.08
N ILE A 209 -3.73 7.52 -3.89
CA ILE A 209 -2.62 8.31 -3.36
C ILE A 209 -1.28 7.93 -3.99
N SER A 210 -1.10 6.68 -4.43
CA SER A 210 0.10 6.28 -5.18
C SER A 210 0.08 6.78 -6.62
N SER A 211 -1.11 7.07 -7.18
CA SER A 211 -1.18 7.64 -8.53
C SER A 211 -0.68 9.08 -8.59
N VAL A 212 -0.74 9.84 -7.48
CA VAL A 212 -0.15 11.18 -7.40
C VAL A 212 1.35 11.11 -7.72
N ALA A 213 2.08 10.25 -7.02
CA ALA A 213 3.51 10.01 -7.30
C ALA A 213 3.73 9.46 -8.71
N ALA A 214 2.86 8.55 -9.18
CA ALA A 214 2.96 8.00 -10.52
C ALA A 214 2.95 9.11 -11.59
N VAL A 215 1.97 10.00 -11.51
CA VAL A 215 1.82 11.16 -12.42
C VAL A 215 2.98 12.14 -12.27
N ILE A 216 3.46 12.40 -11.05
CA ILE A 216 4.64 13.26 -10.81
C ILE A 216 5.88 12.74 -11.55
N GLY A 217 6.17 11.44 -11.44
CA GLY A 217 7.28 10.85 -12.18
C GLY A 217 7.07 10.90 -13.70
N VAL A 218 5.87 10.57 -14.19
CA VAL A 218 5.54 10.70 -15.62
C VAL A 218 5.77 12.13 -16.11
N ALA A 219 5.29 13.14 -15.39
CA ALA A 219 5.46 14.55 -15.72
C ALA A 219 6.95 14.97 -15.70
N SER A 220 7.70 14.52 -14.70
CA SER A 220 9.14 14.81 -14.57
C SER A 220 9.95 14.27 -15.76
N PHE A 221 9.71 13.02 -16.16
CA PHE A 221 10.33 12.46 -17.37
C PHE A 221 9.81 13.09 -18.66
N ALA A 222 8.53 13.49 -18.73
CA ALA A 222 8.00 14.22 -19.87
C ALA A 222 8.69 15.58 -20.07
N VAL A 223 8.89 16.32 -18.98
CA VAL A 223 9.58 17.62 -18.97
C VAL A 223 11.05 17.47 -19.39
N ALA A 224 11.74 16.44 -18.91
CA ALA A 224 13.13 16.18 -19.29
C ALA A 224 13.31 15.88 -20.79
N ARG A 225 12.26 15.41 -21.49
CA ARG A 225 12.31 14.97 -22.89
C ARG A 225 11.85 16.01 -23.93
N ARG A 226 11.79 17.30 -23.59
CA ARG A 226 11.25 18.36 -24.48
C ARG A 226 11.84 18.32 -25.89
N GLY A 227 10.99 18.47 -26.92
CA GLY A 227 11.48 18.66 -28.28
C GLY A 227 10.51 18.77 -29.48
N ARG A 228 9.20 18.45 -29.42
CA ARG A 228 8.33 18.52 -30.63
C ARG A 228 6.84 18.77 -30.34
N PRO A 229 6.11 19.54 -31.17
CA PRO A 229 4.67 19.79 -31.00
C PRO A 229 3.81 18.51 -31.10
N ARG A 230 4.24 17.51 -31.89
CA ARG A 230 3.62 16.18 -31.93
C ARG A 230 3.68 15.42 -30.60
N ALA A 231 4.51 15.85 -29.65
CA ALA A 231 4.52 15.30 -28.30
C ALA A 231 3.31 15.77 -27.48
N ALA A 232 2.80 17.00 -27.71
CA ALA A 232 1.66 17.53 -26.96
C ALA A 232 0.38 16.71 -27.22
N ALA A 233 0.06 16.43 -28.49
CA ALA A 233 -1.10 15.60 -28.85
C ALA A 233 -1.00 14.17 -28.27
N ARG A 234 0.21 13.60 -28.20
CA ARG A 234 0.45 12.27 -27.62
C ARG A 234 0.30 12.27 -26.10
N TRP A 235 0.78 13.30 -25.42
CA TRP A 235 0.57 13.47 -23.99
C TRP A 235 -0.90 13.78 -23.66
N ALA A 236 -1.61 14.51 -24.52
CA ALA A 236 -3.05 14.69 -24.42
C ALA A 236 -3.78 13.35 -24.52
N LEU A 237 -3.40 12.48 -25.48
CA LEU A 237 -3.95 11.12 -25.57
C LEU A 237 -3.70 10.30 -24.29
N ALA A 238 -2.52 10.41 -23.68
CA ALA A 238 -2.25 9.75 -22.39
C ALA A 238 -3.18 10.29 -21.28
N ALA A 239 -3.35 11.62 -21.20
CA ALA A 239 -4.26 12.22 -20.23
C ALA A 239 -5.72 11.79 -20.45
N THR A 240 -6.20 11.82 -21.69
CA THR A 240 -7.55 11.38 -22.06
C THR A 240 -7.76 9.90 -21.73
N ALA A 241 -6.80 9.04 -22.03
CA ALA A 241 -6.88 7.62 -21.70
C ALA A 241 -6.91 7.38 -20.18
N ALA A 242 -6.13 8.12 -19.40
CA ALA A 242 -6.15 8.04 -17.94
C ALA A 242 -7.51 8.44 -17.36
N VAL A 243 -8.06 9.56 -17.83
CA VAL A 243 -9.39 10.04 -17.43
C VAL A 243 -10.46 9.03 -17.84
N ALA A 244 -10.45 8.55 -19.09
CA ALA A 244 -11.41 7.58 -19.57
C ALA A 244 -11.41 6.30 -18.73
N VAL A 245 -10.24 5.73 -18.42
CA VAL A 245 -10.16 4.56 -17.52
C VAL A 245 -10.73 4.89 -16.13
N ALA A 246 -10.37 6.04 -15.58
CA ALA A 246 -10.80 6.43 -14.23
C ALA A 246 -12.32 6.69 -14.13
N THR A 247 -12.93 7.31 -15.13
CA THR A 247 -14.35 7.70 -15.09
C THR A 247 -15.32 6.65 -15.63
N THR A 248 -14.81 5.63 -16.33
CA THR A 248 -15.64 4.50 -16.82
C THR A 248 -15.70 3.34 -15.85
N TRP A 249 -14.97 3.41 -14.73
CA TRP A 249 -15.01 2.37 -13.71
C TRP A 249 -16.37 2.36 -12.98
N PRO A 250 -17.09 1.22 -12.93
CA PRO A 250 -18.50 1.22 -12.54
C PRO A 250 -18.74 1.30 -11.02
N TYR A 251 -17.75 0.95 -10.19
CA TYR A 251 -17.98 0.82 -8.75
C TYR A 251 -17.86 2.13 -7.97
N PHE A 252 -16.99 3.04 -8.42
CA PHE A 252 -16.81 4.34 -7.77
C PHE A 252 -16.19 5.36 -8.74
N ASN A 253 -16.43 6.64 -8.48
CA ASN A 253 -15.83 7.73 -9.24
C ASN A 253 -14.67 8.34 -8.43
N PRO A 254 -13.40 8.24 -8.87
CA PRO A 254 -12.27 8.78 -8.11
C PRO A 254 -12.31 10.30 -7.95
N LEU A 255 -13.09 11.03 -8.75
CA LEU A 255 -13.27 12.48 -8.60
C LEU A 255 -13.98 12.86 -7.30
N THR A 256 -14.79 11.97 -6.73
CA THR A 256 -15.47 12.22 -5.44
C THR A 256 -14.51 12.17 -4.24
N LEU A 257 -13.30 11.64 -4.43
CA LEU A 257 -12.25 11.61 -3.41
C LEU A 257 -11.51 12.95 -3.30
N VAL A 258 -11.63 13.82 -4.31
CA VAL A 258 -10.96 15.12 -4.31
C VAL A 258 -11.64 16.02 -3.29
N GLY A 259 -10.88 16.45 -2.28
CA GLY A 259 -11.39 17.32 -1.21
C GLY A 259 -12.12 16.59 -0.09
N ASP A 260 -12.23 15.26 -0.13
CA ASP A 260 -12.72 14.48 0.99
C ASP A 260 -11.73 14.55 2.17
N SER A 261 -12.21 15.08 3.29
CA SER A 261 -11.42 15.27 4.51
C SER A 261 -11.74 14.25 5.62
N SER A 262 -12.60 13.27 5.34
CA SER A 262 -13.08 12.27 6.32
C SER A 262 -11.95 11.48 6.99
N VAL A 263 -10.84 11.30 6.29
CA VAL A 263 -9.65 10.57 6.74
C VAL A 263 -8.50 11.47 7.22
N ASP A 264 -8.59 12.79 7.05
CA ASP A 264 -7.49 13.72 7.36
C ASP A 264 -7.13 13.73 8.85
N GLY A 265 -8.12 13.52 9.74
CA GLY A 265 -7.87 13.40 11.18
C GLY A 265 -6.92 12.26 11.53
N ILE A 266 -7.03 11.12 10.83
CA ILE A 266 -6.15 9.97 11.01
C ILE A 266 -4.80 10.26 10.34
N HIS A 267 -4.82 10.85 9.15
CA HIS A 267 -3.62 11.14 8.35
C HIS A 267 -2.74 12.25 8.93
N ARG A 268 -3.23 13.09 9.85
CA ARG A 268 -2.41 14.07 10.55
C ARG A 268 -1.18 13.45 11.23
N GLN A 269 -1.29 12.20 11.66
CA GLN A 269 -0.19 11.44 12.26
C GLN A 269 0.98 11.20 11.29
N LEU A 270 0.78 11.30 9.97
CA LEU A 270 1.85 11.15 8.97
C LEU A 270 2.88 12.28 9.06
N TYR A 271 2.45 13.46 9.51
CA TYR A 271 3.27 14.66 9.65
C TYR A 271 3.97 14.78 11.00
N THR A 272 3.71 13.87 11.94
CA THR A 272 4.40 13.85 13.24
C THR A 272 5.71 13.09 13.14
N GLU A 273 6.73 13.55 13.88
CA GLU A 273 8.05 12.88 13.97
C GLU A 273 8.74 12.62 12.60
N MET A 274 8.43 13.42 11.57
CA MET A 274 8.98 13.21 10.22
C MET A 274 10.51 13.09 10.19
N PRO A 275 11.29 13.93 10.91
CA PRO A 275 12.74 13.75 10.96
C PRO A 275 13.13 12.36 11.48
N ALA A 276 12.55 11.91 12.60
CA ALA A 276 12.85 10.60 13.17
C ALA A 276 12.48 9.44 12.23
N ARG A 277 11.44 9.61 11.40
CA ARG A 277 10.97 8.58 10.46
C ARG A 277 11.75 8.54 9.14
N PHE A 278 12.38 9.65 8.71
CA PHE A 278 12.87 9.79 7.32
C PHE A 278 14.29 10.37 7.16
N TRP A 279 14.98 10.74 8.25
CA TRP A 279 16.28 11.43 8.13
C TRP A 279 17.37 10.64 7.38
N LEU A 280 17.36 9.30 7.42
CA LEU A 280 18.36 8.47 6.74
C LEU A 280 18.23 8.56 5.21
N ALA A 281 17.03 8.80 4.68
CA ALA A 281 16.84 9.06 3.25
C ALA A 281 17.61 10.32 2.79
N GLY A 282 17.85 11.26 3.70
CA GLY A 282 18.64 12.48 3.47
C GLY A 282 20.08 12.21 3.02
N LEU A 283 20.62 11.01 3.27
CA LEU A 283 21.93 10.59 2.73
C LEU A 283 21.97 10.57 1.19
N GLY A 284 20.82 10.56 0.52
CA GLY A 284 20.73 10.72 -0.94
C GLY A 284 20.84 12.15 -1.46
N LEU A 285 20.76 13.18 -0.59
CA LEU A 285 20.81 14.58 -1.00
C LEU A 285 22.10 14.96 -1.75
N PRO A 286 23.32 14.53 -1.36
CA PRO A 286 24.53 14.82 -2.13
C PRO A 286 24.48 14.26 -3.55
N ALA A 287 23.98 13.02 -3.71
CA ALA A 287 23.83 12.40 -5.03
C ALA A 287 22.79 13.13 -5.89
N LEU A 288 21.66 13.51 -5.30
CA LEU A 288 20.62 14.28 -5.98
C LEU A 288 21.12 15.67 -6.39
N GLY A 289 21.87 16.35 -5.51
CA GLY A 289 22.50 17.64 -5.79
C GLY A 289 23.53 17.58 -6.92
N LEU A 290 24.29 16.49 -7.03
CA LEU A 290 25.18 16.27 -8.18
C LEU A 290 24.41 16.06 -9.49
N ARG A 291 23.23 15.44 -9.45
CA ARG A 291 22.36 15.32 -10.64
C ARG A 291 21.82 16.69 -11.05
N TRP A 292 21.30 17.46 -10.09
CA TRP A 292 20.82 18.82 -10.33
C TRP A 292 21.86 19.74 -10.96
N ARG A 293 23.11 19.70 -10.46
CA ARG A 293 24.21 20.50 -11.02
C ARG A 293 24.58 20.12 -12.46
N ARG A 294 24.29 18.88 -12.88
CA ARG A 294 24.56 18.40 -14.25
C ARG A 294 23.38 18.67 -15.18
N ASP A 295 22.17 18.51 -14.66
CA ASP A 295 20.93 18.74 -15.38
C ASP A 295 19.84 19.23 -14.42
N HIS A 296 19.45 20.50 -14.56
CA HIS A 296 18.36 21.11 -13.80
C HIS A 296 16.98 20.52 -14.17
N ARG A 297 16.90 19.70 -15.21
CA ARG A 297 15.69 18.97 -15.59
C ARG A 297 15.79 17.48 -15.29
N ASP A 298 16.77 17.08 -14.47
CA ASP A 298 16.92 15.68 -14.08
C ASP A 298 15.61 15.15 -13.46
N PRO A 299 15.03 14.07 -14.00
CA PRO A 299 13.73 13.57 -13.56
C PRO A 299 13.67 13.24 -12.07
N LEU A 300 14.75 12.72 -11.45
CA LEU A 300 14.73 12.39 -10.03
C LEU A 300 14.70 13.67 -9.17
N VAL A 301 15.36 14.74 -9.63
CA VAL A 301 15.32 16.03 -8.92
C VAL A 301 13.93 16.64 -9.00
N LEU A 302 13.31 16.63 -10.18
CA LEU A 302 11.96 17.13 -10.38
C LEU A 302 10.92 16.32 -9.58
N MET A 303 11.04 14.99 -9.56
CA MET A 303 10.20 14.11 -8.74
C MET A 303 10.28 14.50 -7.27
N PHE A 304 11.49 14.57 -6.72
CA PHE A 304 11.68 14.92 -5.31
C PHE A 304 11.08 16.28 -4.97
N ALA A 305 11.33 17.29 -5.79
CA ALA A 305 10.83 18.64 -5.57
C ALA A 305 9.29 18.70 -5.62
N LEU A 306 8.67 18.06 -6.62
CA LEU A 306 7.22 18.03 -6.77
C LEU A 306 6.53 17.20 -5.67
N ASP A 307 7.11 16.06 -5.28
CA ASP A 307 6.60 15.27 -4.16
C ASP A 307 6.68 16.07 -2.84
N CYS A 308 7.78 16.78 -2.60
CA CYS A 308 7.90 17.67 -1.44
C CYS A 308 6.85 18.79 -1.48
N ALA A 309 6.55 19.35 -2.66
CA ALA A 309 5.51 20.36 -2.81
C ALA A 309 4.11 19.80 -2.49
N VAL A 310 3.79 18.57 -2.88
CA VAL A 310 2.54 17.90 -2.52
C VAL A 310 2.44 17.65 -1.01
N VAL A 311 3.52 17.16 -0.40
CA VAL A 311 3.57 16.96 1.06
C VAL A 311 3.36 18.29 1.80
N ALA A 312 4.05 19.35 1.35
CA ALA A 312 3.91 20.70 1.92
C ALA A 312 2.49 21.25 1.74
N TYR A 313 1.88 21.04 0.57
CA TYR A 313 0.48 21.40 0.35
C TYR A 313 -0.44 20.68 1.33
N GLY A 314 -0.29 19.37 1.53
CA GLY A 314 -1.10 18.62 2.50
C GLY A 314 -0.98 19.14 3.94
N TRP A 315 0.20 19.60 4.34
CA TRP A 315 0.40 20.24 5.63
C TRP A 315 -0.30 21.61 5.71
N LEU A 316 -0.04 22.49 4.74
CA LEU A 316 -0.50 23.88 4.76
C LEU A 316 -2.01 24.02 4.53
N SER A 317 -2.60 23.14 3.73
CA SER A 317 -4.05 23.14 3.44
C SER A 317 -4.89 22.42 4.47
N GLY A 318 -4.28 21.63 5.37
CA GLY A 318 -4.99 20.74 6.28
C GLY A 318 -5.45 19.42 5.65
N HIS A 319 -5.20 19.20 4.36
CA HIS A 319 -5.45 17.93 3.66
C HIS A 319 -4.34 16.92 3.92
N TYR A 320 -4.27 16.41 5.16
CA TYR A 320 -3.20 15.52 5.61
C TYR A 320 -3.11 14.19 4.84
N THR A 321 -4.13 13.80 4.09
CA THR A 321 -4.11 12.62 3.21
C THR A 321 -2.93 12.62 2.24
N TYR A 322 -2.48 13.79 1.78
CA TYR A 322 -1.30 13.90 0.91
C TYR A 322 -0.01 13.45 1.59
N GLY A 323 0.06 13.42 2.93
CA GLY A 323 1.20 12.89 3.67
C GLY A 323 1.48 11.41 3.34
N ARG A 324 0.52 10.66 2.82
CA ARG A 324 0.73 9.25 2.45
C ARG A 324 1.69 9.07 1.28
N ILE A 325 1.94 10.13 0.49
CA ILE A 325 2.94 10.09 -0.58
C ILE A 325 4.38 10.04 -0.05
N LEU A 326 4.61 10.37 1.24
CA LEU A 326 5.93 10.40 1.86
C LEU A 326 6.77 9.15 1.58
N GLY A 327 6.14 7.96 1.53
CA GLY A 327 6.83 6.71 1.21
C GLY A 327 7.49 6.70 -0.17
N LEU A 328 6.89 7.37 -1.17
CA LEU A 328 7.45 7.50 -2.52
C LEU A 328 8.32 8.74 -2.70
N THR A 329 8.10 9.79 -1.90
CA THR A 329 8.96 10.99 -1.86
C THR A 329 10.42 10.66 -1.57
N LEU A 330 10.71 9.57 -0.86
CA LEU A 330 12.08 9.14 -0.56
C LEU A 330 12.79 8.47 -1.73
N VAL A 331 12.03 7.90 -2.69
CA VAL A 331 12.56 7.07 -3.78
C VAL A 331 13.60 7.81 -4.61
N PRO A 332 13.39 9.08 -5.05
CA PRO A 332 14.40 9.80 -5.81
C PRO A 332 15.74 9.96 -5.07
N LEU A 333 15.72 10.21 -3.76
CA LEU A 333 16.94 10.31 -2.94
C LEU A 333 17.67 8.97 -2.86
N GLN A 334 16.93 7.92 -2.49
CA GLN A 334 17.45 6.56 -2.33
C GLN A 334 18.03 6.04 -3.66
N PHE A 335 17.37 6.32 -4.78
CA PHE A 335 17.77 5.82 -6.09
C PHE A 335 18.91 6.64 -6.67
N ALA A 336 18.93 7.96 -6.47
CA ALA A 336 20.08 8.79 -6.83
C ALA A 336 21.35 8.32 -6.10
N LEU A 337 21.26 8.04 -4.79
CA LEU A 337 22.34 7.48 -3.98
C LEU A 337 22.81 6.13 -4.54
N ALA A 338 21.89 5.20 -4.76
CA ALA A 338 22.20 3.87 -5.28
C ALA A 338 22.90 3.91 -6.64
N ILE A 339 22.46 4.80 -7.54
CA ILE A 339 23.07 4.97 -8.86
C ILE A 339 24.49 5.53 -8.71
N GLU A 340 24.70 6.53 -7.86
CA GLU A 340 26.02 7.12 -7.60
C GLU A 340 26.99 6.08 -7.00
N LEU A 341 26.52 5.27 -6.04
CA LEU A 341 27.29 4.21 -5.39
C LEU A 341 27.49 2.97 -6.27
N ALA A 342 26.78 2.83 -7.38
CA ALA A 342 27.03 1.78 -8.37
C ALA A 342 28.12 2.15 -9.39
N ALA A 343 28.74 3.34 -9.27
CA ALA A 343 29.77 3.78 -10.20
C ALA A 343 31.00 2.84 -10.19
N PRO A 344 31.66 2.63 -11.35
CA PRO A 344 32.91 1.87 -11.40
C PRO A 344 33.96 2.40 -10.43
N ARG A 345 34.80 1.50 -9.91
CA ARG A 345 35.96 1.82 -9.08
C ARG A 345 37.19 2.12 -9.96
N PRO A 346 38.21 2.82 -9.43
CA PRO A 346 38.35 3.34 -8.06
C PRO A 346 37.44 4.56 -7.78
N TRP A 347 37.16 4.79 -6.51
CA TRP A 347 36.39 5.96 -6.05
C TRP A 347 37.31 7.00 -5.43
N GLY A 348 37.01 8.28 -5.64
CA GLY A 348 37.61 9.36 -4.86
C GLY A 348 37.05 9.41 -3.43
N THR A 349 37.74 10.14 -2.56
CA THR A 349 37.44 10.25 -1.10
C THR A 349 35.98 10.60 -0.82
N ARG A 350 35.38 11.54 -1.56
CA ARG A 350 33.99 11.96 -1.37
C ARG A 350 32.98 10.83 -1.59
N ARG A 351 33.16 10.00 -2.63
CA ARG A 351 32.24 8.87 -2.89
C ARG A 351 32.48 7.73 -1.91
N ALA A 352 33.73 7.51 -1.50
CA ALA A 352 34.04 6.55 -0.44
C ALA A 352 33.39 6.94 0.90
N ALA A 353 33.47 8.22 1.28
CA ALA A 353 32.80 8.75 2.47
C ALA A 353 31.27 8.61 2.38
N LEU A 354 30.67 8.94 1.21
CA LEU A 354 29.24 8.76 0.99
C LEU A 354 28.82 7.29 1.10
N ALA A 355 29.64 6.36 0.58
CA ALA A 355 29.38 4.93 0.70
C ALA A 355 29.46 4.45 2.15
N GLY A 356 30.45 4.92 2.92
CA GLY A 356 30.56 4.64 4.36
C GLY A 356 29.37 5.17 5.14
N ALA A 357 28.95 6.41 4.88
CA ALA A 357 27.76 7.01 5.49
C ALA A 357 26.47 6.25 5.12
N ALA A 358 26.31 5.83 3.86
CA ALA A 358 25.18 5.03 3.42
C ALA A 358 25.16 3.63 4.08
N ALA A 359 26.32 2.98 4.22
CA ALA A 359 26.44 1.69 4.90
C ALA A 359 26.12 1.81 6.39
N LEU A 360 26.66 2.82 7.07
CA LEU A 360 26.34 3.11 8.47
C LEU A 360 24.85 3.44 8.64
N GLY A 361 24.30 4.27 7.76
CA GLY A 361 22.88 4.61 7.78
C GLY A 361 21.97 3.40 7.57
N ALA A 362 22.34 2.50 6.65
CA ALA A 362 21.63 1.26 6.42
C ALA A 362 21.70 0.32 7.63
N ALA A 363 22.87 0.22 8.29
CA ALA A 363 23.03 -0.55 9.52
C ALA A 363 22.20 0.04 10.68
N VAL A 364 22.21 1.36 10.85
CA VAL A 364 21.40 2.07 11.86
C VAL A 364 19.91 1.85 11.59
N GLY A 365 19.44 2.08 10.37
CA GLY A 365 18.03 1.85 10.00
C GLY A 365 17.62 0.40 10.21
N PHE A 366 18.49 -0.55 9.87
CA PHE A 366 18.26 -1.97 10.11
C PHE A 366 18.13 -2.28 11.59
N CYS A 367 19.16 -1.99 12.40
CA CYS A 367 19.19 -2.37 13.81
C CYS A 367 18.14 -1.64 14.65
N GLN A 368 17.75 -0.40 14.29
CA GLN A 368 16.79 0.37 15.08
C GLN A 368 15.34 0.03 14.76
N VAL A 369 15.01 -0.23 13.49
CA VAL A 369 13.61 -0.35 13.04
C VAL A 369 13.34 -1.62 12.24
N GLN A 370 14.23 -1.98 11.32
CA GLN A 370 13.89 -2.97 10.29
C GLN A 370 14.23 -4.42 10.69
N ALA A 371 15.11 -4.64 11.66
CA ALA A 371 15.66 -5.96 11.98
C ALA A 371 14.59 -6.98 12.38
N GLY A 372 13.61 -6.58 13.20
CA GLY A 372 12.53 -7.46 13.61
C GLY A 372 11.60 -7.88 12.47
N ALA A 373 11.72 -7.29 11.27
CA ALA A 373 11.05 -7.75 10.07
C ALA A 373 11.56 -9.12 9.58
N VAL A 374 12.82 -9.45 9.82
CA VAL A 374 13.47 -10.68 9.34
C VAL A 374 14.08 -11.52 10.46
N VAL A 375 14.36 -10.93 11.62
CA VAL A 375 14.86 -11.63 12.82
C VAL A 375 13.67 -11.98 13.73
N PRO A 376 13.29 -13.27 13.86
CA PRO A 376 12.25 -13.68 14.79
C PRO A 376 12.65 -13.39 16.24
N ARG A 377 11.67 -13.06 17.10
CA ARG A 377 11.89 -12.80 18.53
C ARG A 377 12.66 -13.91 19.28
N ALA A 378 12.58 -15.17 18.84
CA ALA A 378 13.32 -16.28 19.45
C ALA A 378 14.84 -16.23 19.19
N LEU A 379 15.26 -15.48 18.15
CA LEU A 379 16.64 -15.29 17.73
C LEU A 379 17.08 -13.83 17.90
N ASP A 380 16.35 -13.05 18.69
CA ASP A 380 16.54 -11.62 18.86
C ASP A 380 17.29 -11.35 20.18
N PRO A 381 18.61 -11.06 20.11
CA PRO A 381 19.43 -10.93 21.31
C PRO A 381 19.27 -9.58 22.01
N VAL A 382 18.67 -8.58 21.35
CA VAL A 382 18.69 -7.17 21.80
C VAL A 382 17.31 -6.54 21.88
N GLY A 383 16.25 -7.27 21.53
CA GLY A 383 14.86 -6.83 21.69
C GLY A 383 14.40 -5.88 20.58
N PHE A 384 14.65 -6.20 19.33
CA PHE A 384 14.18 -5.45 18.17
C PHE A 384 12.66 -5.25 18.18
N ASP A 385 12.22 -4.12 17.62
CA ASP A 385 10.81 -3.89 17.29
C ASP A 385 10.29 -4.99 16.36
N GLN A 386 9.27 -5.70 16.81
CA GLN A 386 8.68 -6.82 16.08
C GLN A 386 7.39 -6.38 15.35
N PRO A 387 7.04 -7.02 14.22
CA PRO A 387 5.74 -6.81 13.59
C PRO A 387 4.57 -7.04 14.56
N PRO A 388 3.41 -6.41 14.32
CA PRO A 388 2.23 -6.60 15.15
C PRO A 388 1.84 -8.08 15.27
N ARG A 389 1.60 -8.54 16.50
CA ARG A 389 1.09 -9.88 16.80
C ARG A 389 -0.38 -9.81 17.21
N TRP A 390 -1.24 -9.58 16.24
CA TRP A 390 -2.68 -9.53 16.49
C TRP A 390 -3.23 -10.94 16.72
N PRO A 391 -4.23 -11.10 17.62
CA PRO A 391 -4.94 -12.35 17.80
C PRO A 391 -5.74 -12.68 16.54
N GLY A 392 -5.87 -13.98 16.25
CA GLY A 392 -6.76 -14.46 15.20
C GLY A 392 -8.18 -14.64 15.73
N TYR A 393 -9.18 -14.38 14.88
CA TYR A 393 -10.61 -14.48 15.23
C TYR A 393 -11.32 -15.67 14.59
N ALA A 394 -10.58 -16.64 14.06
CA ALA A 394 -11.16 -17.86 13.49
C ALA A 394 -12.03 -18.63 14.50
N TRP A 395 -11.68 -18.59 15.80
CA TRP A 395 -12.47 -19.19 16.88
C TRP A 395 -13.88 -18.59 16.99
N ALA A 396 -14.01 -17.27 16.75
CA ALA A 396 -15.28 -16.57 16.78
C ALA A 396 -16.02 -16.77 15.45
N ALA A 397 -15.31 -16.61 14.34
CA ALA A 397 -15.85 -16.78 12.99
C ALA A 397 -16.43 -18.18 12.75
N ALA A 398 -15.85 -19.23 13.34
CA ALA A 398 -16.38 -20.59 13.26
C ALA A 398 -17.79 -20.78 13.84
N ARG A 399 -18.31 -19.78 14.59
CA ARG A 399 -19.66 -19.77 15.16
C ARG A 399 -20.62 -18.84 14.41
N MET A 400 -20.11 -18.04 13.48
CA MET A 400 -20.85 -17.04 12.72
C MET A 400 -21.12 -17.53 11.31
N HIS A 401 -22.18 -17.04 10.69
CA HIS A 401 -22.38 -17.19 9.26
C HIS A 401 -21.90 -15.92 8.53
N PRO A 402 -21.41 -16.04 7.28
CA PRO A 402 -21.15 -14.87 6.44
C PRO A 402 -22.38 -13.96 6.39
N GLY A 403 -22.18 -12.66 6.55
CA GLY A 403 -23.25 -11.66 6.60
C GLY A 403 -23.80 -11.38 8.00
N ASP A 404 -23.55 -12.23 8.99
CA ASP A 404 -23.97 -11.97 10.38
C ASP A 404 -23.39 -10.63 10.88
N VAL A 405 -24.22 -9.85 11.60
CA VAL A 405 -23.81 -8.56 12.16
C VAL A 405 -23.26 -8.72 13.58
N VAL A 406 -22.05 -8.22 13.78
CA VAL A 406 -21.32 -8.21 15.05
C VAL A 406 -21.27 -6.79 15.61
N LEU A 407 -21.61 -6.65 16.90
CA LEU A 407 -21.41 -5.43 17.68
C LEU A 407 -20.16 -5.60 18.54
N THR A 408 -19.21 -4.68 18.38
CA THR A 408 -17.97 -4.62 19.17
C THR A 408 -17.38 -3.22 19.07
N ASP A 409 -16.73 -2.75 20.14
CA ASP A 409 -15.90 -1.55 20.16
C ASP A 409 -14.39 -1.86 20.23
N GLY A 410 -14.03 -3.15 20.21
CA GLY A 410 -12.64 -3.58 20.28
C GLY A 410 -11.83 -3.13 19.07
N TYR A 411 -10.66 -2.55 19.30
CA TYR A 411 -9.79 -2.02 18.24
C TYR A 411 -9.36 -3.07 17.21
N ARG A 412 -9.02 -4.28 17.67
CA ARG A 412 -8.56 -5.40 16.84
C ARG A 412 -9.70 -6.17 16.16
N PRO A 413 -10.81 -6.53 16.85
CA PRO A 413 -11.88 -7.28 16.20
C PRO A 413 -12.59 -6.49 15.10
N THR A 414 -12.83 -5.19 15.30
CA THR A 414 -13.41 -4.28 14.29
C THR A 414 -12.60 -4.25 12.97
N ARG A 415 -11.33 -4.62 13.00
CA ARG A 415 -10.42 -4.62 11.86
C ARG A 415 -10.12 -6.00 11.28
N SER A 416 -10.43 -7.05 12.03
CA SER A 416 -10.04 -8.42 11.68
C SER A 416 -11.22 -9.32 11.36
N LEU A 417 -12.36 -9.15 12.04
CA LEU A 417 -13.56 -9.96 11.81
C LEU A 417 -14.13 -9.84 10.39
N PRO A 418 -14.14 -8.66 9.73
CA PRO A 418 -14.62 -8.55 8.35
C PRO A 418 -13.89 -9.49 7.38
N ALA A 419 -12.65 -9.88 7.68
CA ALA A 419 -11.89 -10.83 6.88
C ALA A 419 -12.58 -12.20 6.69
N PHE A 420 -13.49 -12.54 7.61
CA PHE A 420 -14.25 -13.78 7.63
C PHE A 420 -15.70 -13.60 7.14
N GLY A 421 -16.03 -12.46 6.52
CA GLY A 421 -17.35 -12.18 5.95
C GLY A 421 -18.38 -11.63 6.95
N ALA A 422 -17.99 -11.42 8.21
CA ALA A 422 -18.84 -10.78 9.22
C ALA A 422 -19.09 -9.30 8.88
N ASN A 423 -20.30 -8.83 9.16
CA ASN A 423 -20.67 -7.42 9.10
C ASN A 423 -20.48 -6.77 10.48
N LEU A 424 -20.19 -5.48 10.51
CA LEU A 424 -20.09 -4.68 11.73
C LEU A 424 -21.26 -3.71 11.81
N VAL A 425 -21.72 -3.45 13.04
CA VAL A 425 -22.66 -2.33 13.28
C VAL A 425 -22.05 -1.02 12.84
N ALA A 426 -20.80 -0.78 13.23
CA ALA A 426 -20.04 0.42 12.91
C ALA A 426 -18.72 0.04 12.18
N PRO A 427 -18.58 0.38 10.89
CA PRO A 427 -17.33 0.24 10.16
C PRO A 427 -16.14 0.96 10.83
N ALA A 428 -14.98 0.31 10.79
CA ALA A 428 -13.76 0.84 11.42
C ALA A 428 -13.23 2.13 10.77
N TRP A 429 -13.50 2.31 9.48
CA TRP A 429 -12.93 3.36 8.64
C TRP A 429 -14.02 4.13 7.88
N PRO A 430 -13.81 5.42 7.58
CA PRO A 430 -14.61 6.14 6.60
C PRO A 430 -14.58 5.45 5.22
N ASP A 431 -15.69 5.52 4.51
CA ASP A 431 -15.85 4.95 3.16
C ASP A 431 -16.88 5.79 2.40
N THR A 432 -16.63 6.07 1.13
CA THR A 432 -17.51 6.90 0.28
C THR A 432 -18.89 6.30 0.04
N SER A 433 -19.06 4.99 0.21
CA SER A 433 -20.37 4.32 0.18
C SER A 433 -21.20 4.52 1.45
N LEU A 434 -20.61 5.09 2.52
CA LEU A 434 -21.29 5.35 3.77
C LEU A 434 -21.03 6.78 4.26
N ALA A 435 -22.06 7.61 4.26
CA ALA A 435 -21.98 8.97 4.79
C ALA A 435 -21.40 8.98 6.22
N GLU A 436 -20.42 9.85 6.46
CA GLU A 436 -19.67 9.92 7.71
C GLU A 436 -20.59 10.21 8.92
N GLU A 437 -21.68 10.96 8.71
CA GLU A 437 -22.68 11.20 9.76
C GLU A 437 -23.36 9.89 10.22
N GLU A 438 -23.73 9.02 9.28
CA GLU A 438 -24.35 7.73 9.58
C GLU A 438 -23.34 6.77 10.22
N ARG A 439 -22.08 6.77 9.77
CA ARG A 439 -21.00 6.04 10.45
C ARG A 439 -20.87 6.51 11.91
N GLY A 440 -20.94 7.83 12.14
CA GLY A 440 -20.94 8.44 13.47
C GLY A 440 -22.17 8.03 14.32
N ARG A 441 -23.37 7.95 13.73
CA ARG A 441 -24.59 7.45 14.39
C ARG A 441 -24.42 5.99 14.82
N ARG A 442 -23.87 5.14 13.96
CA ARG A 442 -23.57 3.72 14.26
C ARG A 442 -22.56 3.58 15.40
N LEU A 443 -21.48 4.37 15.40
CA LEU A 443 -20.51 4.40 16.50
C LEU A 443 -21.14 4.82 17.83
N ARG A 444 -22.06 5.81 17.82
CA ARG A 444 -22.81 6.19 19.02
C ARG A 444 -23.73 5.06 19.48
N ALA A 445 -24.38 4.33 18.56
CA ALA A 445 -25.21 3.18 18.91
C ALA A 445 -24.42 2.02 19.53
N VAL A 446 -23.21 1.73 19.04
CA VAL A 446 -22.30 0.74 19.66
C VAL A 446 -21.96 1.16 21.10
N ARG A 447 -21.55 2.42 21.30
CA ARG A 447 -21.25 2.96 22.65
C ARG A 447 -22.47 2.91 23.57
N ALA A 448 -23.63 3.35 23.08
CA ALA A 448 -24.88 3.32 23.83
C ALA A 448 -25.37 1.89 24.11
N TYR A 449 -25.01 0.88 23.32
CA TYR A 449 -25.33 -0.51 23.64
C TYR A 449 -24.44 -1.03 24.78
N LEU A 450 -23.15 -0.72 24.72
CA LEU A 450 -22.13 -1.22 25.65
C LEU A 450 -22.02 -0.43 26.96
N ALA A 451 -22.71 0.72 27.07
CA ALA A 451 -22.66 1.52 28.29
C ALA A 451 -23.27 0.75 29.49
N PRO A 452 -22.67 0.85 30.69
CA PRO A 452 -23.15 0.16 31.88
C PRO A 452 -24.60 0.52 32.26
N GLU A 453 -24.98 1.77 32.04
CA GLU A 453 -26.28 2.36 32.37
C GLU A 453 -27.39 2.02 31.37
N SER A 454 -27.04 1.43 30.22
CA SER A 454 -28.00 1.16 29.16
C SER A 454 -29.08 0.17 29.59
N THR A 455 -30.33 0.57 29.38
CA THR A 455 -31.50 -0.24 29.66
C THR A 455 -31.64 -1.37 28.63
N ARG A 456 -32.37 -2.42 29.01
CA ARG A 456 -32.73 -3.52 28.10
C ARG A 456 -33.50 -3.02 26.87
N ALA A 457 -34.32 -1.99 27.01
CA ALA A 457 -35.12 -1.42 25.92
C ALA A 457 -34.22 -0.73 24.87
N GLU A 458 -33.24 0.07 25.33
CA GLU A 458 -32.26 0.74 24.47
C GLU A 458 -31.39 -0.28 23.73
N ARG A 459 -30.88 -1.28 24.45
CA ARG A 459 -30.10 -2.37 23.84
C ARG A 459 -30.90 -3.14 22.79
N ALA A 460 -32.15 -3.47 23.08
CA ALA A 460 -33.05 -4.14 22.14
C ALA A 460 -33.36 -3.27 20.90
N ALA A 461 -33.44 -1.95 21.05
CA ALA A 461 -33.64 -1.04 19.93
C ALA A 461 -32.43 -1.05 18.98
N VAL A 462 -31.20 -1.04 19.50
CA VAL A 462 -29.96 -1.16 18.70
C VAL A 462 -29.91 -2.51 17.99
N VAL A 463 -30.21 -3.60 18.71
CA VAL A 463 -30.21 -4.97 18.15
C VAL A 463 -31.17 -5.10 16.99
N ARG A 464 -32.41 -4.61 17.12
CA ARG A 464 -33.40 -4.63 16.04
C ARG A 464 -32.98 -3.74 14.88
N ARG A 465 -32.52 -2.51 15.15
CA ARG A 465 -32.18 -1.53 14.11
C ARG A 465 -31.04 -2.00 13.19
N TYR A 466 -30.04 -2.67 13.75
CA TYR A 466 -28.86 -3.10 13.00
C TYR A 466 -28.75 -4.62 12.85
N ALA A 467 -29.84 -5.35 13.12
CA ALA A 467 -29.89 -6.81 13.04
C ALA A 467 -28.74 -7.52 13.76
N VAL A 468 -28.35 -7.00 14.94
CA VAL A 468 -27.20 -7.53 15.70
C VAL A 468 -27.47 -8.95 16.13
N ARG A 469 -26.59 -9.87 15.75
CA ARG A 469 -26.68 -11.28 16.15
C ARG A 469 -25.63 -11.66 17.19
N TRP A 470 -24.45 -11.03 17.09
CA TRP A 470 -23.29 -11.36 17.90
C TRP A 470 -22.74 -10.13 18.61
N LEU A 471 -22.28 -10.34 19.83
CA LEU A 471 -21.41 -9.42 20.55
C LEU A 471 -20.02 -10.03 20.60
N LEU A 472 -19.00 -9.23 20.32
CA LEU A 472 -17.63 -9.59 20.65
C LEU A 472 -17.08 -8.57 21.65
N LEU A 473 -16.96 -9.02 22.89
CA LEU A 473 -16.68 -8.18 24.05
C LEU A 473 -15.24 -8.34 24.52
N ASP A 474 -14.66 -7.24 24.99
CA ASP A 474 -13.39 -7.24 25.73
C ASP A 474 -13.57 -8.01 27.07
N PRO A 475 -12.52 -8.68 27.60
CA PRO A 475 -12.61 -9.40 28.87
C PRO A 475 -13.10 -8.55 30.05
N ALA A 476 -12.86 -7.24 30.03
CA ALA A 476 -13.29 -6.33 31.09
C ALA A 476 -14.77 -5.93 30.97
N GLN A 477 -15.41 -6.17 29.82
CA GLN A 477 -16.80 -5.81 29.59
C GLN A 477 -17.74 -6.85 30.20
N ARG A 478 -18.79 -6.37 30.88
CA ARG A 478 -19.84 -7.23 31.40
C ARG A 478 -20.74 -7.69 30.26
N VAL A 479 -21.03 -8.99 30.22
CA VAL A 479 -21.98 -9.55 29.26
C VAL A 479 -23.39 -9.01 29.58
N PRO A 480 -24.08 -8.37 28.63
CA PRO A 480 -25.45 -7.91 28.82
C PRO A 480 -26.38 -9.05 29.25
N PRO A 481 -27.33 -8.85 30.18
CA PRO A 481 -28.22 -9.91 30.67
C PRO A 481 -29.04 -10.62 29.58
N GLU A 482 -29.30 -9.94 28.46
CA GLU A 482 -30.03 -10.50 27.31
C GLU A 482 -29.17 -11.35 26.35
N ALA A 483 -27.84 -11.39 26.56
CA ALA A 483 -26.90 -12.11 25.71
C ALA A 483 -26.43 -13.40 26.38
N VAL A 484 -26.21 -14.44 25.58
CA VAL A 484 -25.72 -15.74 26.04
C VAL A 484 -24.29 -15.94 25.56
N VAL A 485 -23.37 -16.20 26.48
CA VAL A 485 -21.97 -16.51 26.13
C VAL A 485 -21.90 -17.82 25.35
N VAL A 486 -21.23 -17.79 24.20
CA VAL A 486 -21.09 -18.93 23.28
C VAL A 486 -19.67 -19.47 23.24
N ALA A 487 -18.67 -18.60 23.36
CA ALA A 487 -17.27 -18.98 23.34
C ALA A 487 -16.38 -17.91 23.99
N TRP A 488 -15.19 -18.32 24.40
CA TRP A 488 -14.13 -17.45 24.92
C TRP A 488 -12.93 -17.50 24.00
N GLY A 489 -12.29 -16.36 23.80
CA GLY A 489 -11.07 -16.22 23.02
C GLY A 489 -9.92 -16.92 23.73
N PRO A 490 -9.28 -17.94 23.13
CA PRO A 490 -8.33 -18.81 23.83
C PRO A 490 -7.05 -18.11 24.28
N ARG A 491 -6.73 -16.95 23.68
CA ARG A 491 -5.52 -16.16 24.00
C ARG A 491 -5.82 -14.80 24.62
N THR A 492 -6.99 -14.24 24.32
CA THR A 492 -7.34 -12.87 24.69
C THR A 492 -8.33 -12.80 25.83
N GLY A 493 -9.07 -13.88 26.10
CA GLY A 493 -10.21 -13.88 27.02
C GLY A 493 -11.44 -13.13 26.49
N GLU A 494 -11.40 -12.61 25.25
CA GLU A 494 -12.53 -11.92 24.63
C GLU A 494 -13.76 -12.83 24.58
N VAL A 495 -14.95 -12.27 24.74
CA VAL A 495 -16.19 -13.05 24.88
C VAL A 495 -17.01 -12.94 23.62
N LEU A 496 -17.29 -14.07 22.97
CA LEU A 496 -18.33 -14.14 21.95
C LEU A 496 -19.66 -14.47 22.62
N ALA A 497 -20.63 -13.57 22.51
CA ALA A 497 -21.99 -13.79 23.00
C ALA A 497 -23.01 -13.64 21.87
N ARG A 498 -24.12 -14.38 21.97
CA ARG A 498 -25.24 -14.32 21.03
C ARG A 498 -26.39 -13.53 21.66
N VAL A 499 -26.95 -12.60 20.91
CA VAL A 499 -28.12 -11.82 21.35
C VAL A 499 -29.41 -12.51 20.89
N GLY A 500 -30.46 -12.47 21.70
CA GLY A 500 -31.79 -12.99 21.34
C GLY A 500 -31.99 -14.51 21.48
N GLY A 501 -31.07 -15.21 22.17
CA GLY A 501 -31.07 -16.67 22.30
C GLY A 501 -32.12 -17.30 23.22
N ALA A 502 -32.87 -16.52 24.00
CA ALA A 502 -33.80 -17.06 25.01
C ALA A 502 -35.30 -16.99 24.63
N GLY A 503 -35.68 -16.62 23.40
CA GLY A 503 -37.08 -16.35 23.07
C GLY A 503 -37.60 -16.75 21.67
N GLN A 504 -36.77 -17.30 20.79
CA GLN A 504 -37.22 -17.82 19.49
C GLN A 504 -37.21 -19.35 19.50
N ARG A 505 -38.10 -19.96 20.28
CA ARG A 505 -38.69 -21.23 19.85
C ARG A 505 -39.68 -20.87 18.76
N ARG A 506 -39.49 -21.45 17.57
CA ARG A 506 -40.46 -21.41 16.47
C ARG A 506 -41.84 -21.78 17.01
N THR A 507 -42.80 -20.87 16.88
CA THR A 507 -44.21 -21.22 16.67
C THR A 507 -44.43 -21.32 15.18
#